data_AF-A0A922AF32-F1
#
_entry.id   AF-A0A922AF32-F1
#
_cell.length_a   1.000
_cell.length_b   1.000
_cell.length_c   1.000
_cell.angle_alpha   90.00
_cell.angle_beta   90.00
_cell.angle_gamma   90.00
#
_symmetry.space_group_name_H-M   'P 1'
#
loop_
_entity.id
_entity.type
_entity.pdbx_description
1 polymer ?
#
loop_
_entity_poly.entity_id
_entity_poly.type
_entity_poly.pdbx_seq_one_letter_code
_entity_poly.pdbx_strand_id
1 'polypeptide(L)'
;MKEILPALFKAIEGSRISSIVLLENYAELRWCLNDLLKILDCKEAMKQIVLPIFYDVDPPEIRHQKGDFGESFDSLGDKLIDNVKMLKWKAALEEAANLSGFELGN
;
A
#
# COMPACT_ATOMS: atom_id res chain seq x y z
N MET A 1 6.68 11.72 16.87
CA MET A 1 6.43 11.02 15.59
C MET A 1 7.67 10.81 14.70
N LYS A 2 8.75 11.61 14.83
CA LYS A 2 9.96 11.49 13.98
C LYS A 2 10.78 10.20 14.18
N GLU A 3 10.71 9.53 15.32
CA GLU A 3 11.54 8.34 15.60
C GLU A 3 10.92 7.01 15.14
N ILE A 4 9.62 6.99 14.86
CA ILE A 4 8.92 5.75 14.45
C ILE A 4 9.29 5.40 13.00
N LEU A 5 9.43 6.38 12.12
CA LEU A 5 9.67 6.13 10.68
C LEU A 5 11.04 5.48 10.40
N PRO A 6 12.17 5.92 11.01
CA PRO A 6 13.46 5.26 10.81
C PRO A 6 13.51 3.84 11.40
N ALA A 7 12.88 3.62 12.56
CA ALA A 7 12.81 2.30 13.17
C ALA A 7 11.93 1.34 12.34
N LEU A 8 10.82 1.84 11.82
CA LEU A 8 9.93 1.09 10.94
C LEU A 8 10.63 0.68 9.64
N PHE A 9 11.35 1.60 8.98
CA PHE A 9 12.07 1.27 7.75
C PHE A 9 13.18 0.23 7.98
N LYS A 10 13.91 0.33 9.09
CA LYS A 10 14.88 -0.71 9.49
C LYS A 10 14.19 -2.05 9.75
N ALA A 11 13.01 -2.04 10.36
CA ALA A 11 12.25 -3.27 10.59
C ALA A 11 11.77 -3.89 9.27
N ILE A 12 11.29 -3.08 8.32
CA ILE A 12 10.90 -3.54 6.98
C ILE A 12 12.12 -4.15 6.28
N GLU A 13 13.26 -3.46 6.26
CA GLU A 13 14.49 -3.96 5.62
C GLU A 13 15.01 -5.26 6.26
N GLY A 14 14.90 -5.40 7.59
CA GLY A 14 15.31 -6.60 8.32
C GLY A 14 14.31 -7.75 8.28
N SER A 15 13.13 -7.54 7.71
CA SER A 15 12.07 -8.56 7.68
C SER A 15 12.26 -9.56 6.55
N ARG A 16 11.76 -10.78 6.75
CA ARG A 16 11.67 -11.80 5.67
C ARG A 16 10.31 -11.78 4.98
N ILE A 17 9.27 -11.39 5.73
CA ILE A 17 7.88 -11.39 5.31
C ILE A 17 7.27 -10.06 5.74
N SER A 18 6.59 -9.40 4.82
CA SER A 18 5.82 -8.17 5.06
C SER A 18 4.36 -8.44 4.74
N SER A 19 3.49 -8.29 5.73
CA SER A 19 2.03 -8.39 5.58
C SER A 19 1.45 -7.00 5.37
N ILE A 20 0.61 -6.83 4.36
CA ILE A 20 -0.04 -5.54 4.03
C ILE A 20 -1.54 -5.72 4.18
N VAL A 21 -2.14 -5.05 5.17
CA VAL A 21 -3.60 -5.07 5.35
C VAL A 21 -4.20 -3.89 4.59
N LEU A 22 -4.84 -4.20 3.46
CA LEU A 22 -5.52 -3.24 2.59
C LEU A 22 -6.98 -3.12 3.03
N LEU A 23 -7.39 -1.89 3.32
CA LEU A 23 -8.70 -1.50 3.81
C LEU A 23 -9.28 -0.42 2.89
N GLU A 24 -10.59 -0.21 2.89
CA GLU A 24 -11.27 0.83 2.09
C GLU A 24 -10.60 2.22 2.24
N ASN A 25 -10.32 2.64 3.47
CA ASN A 25 -9.69 3.94 3.76
C ASN A 25 -8.15 3.90 3.82
N TYR A 26 -7.51 2.81 3.37
CA TYR A 26 -6.05 2.70 3.36
C TYR A 26 -5.39 3.83 2.55
N ALA A 27 -6.08 4.28 1.49
CA ALA A 27 -5.67 5.41 0.66
C ALA A 27 -5.62 6.74 1.42
N GLU A 28 -6.36 6.93 2.51
CA GLU A 28 -6.34 8.18 3.28
C GLU A 28 -5.08 8.34 4.14
N LEU A 29 -4.39 7.23 4.42
CA LEU A 29 -3.21 7.18 5.25
C LEU A 29 -1.95 7.36 4.40
N ARG A 30 -1.58 8.62 4.14
CA ARG A 30 -0.37 9.01 3.37
C ARG A 30 0.92 8.28 3.78
N TRP A 31 1.04 7.89 5.06
CA TRP A 31 2.19 7.14 5.56
C TRP A 31 2.15 5.68 5.09
N CYS A 32 0.99 5.02 5.14
CA CYS A 32 0.81 3.64 4.66
C CYS A 32 1.16 3.49 3.18
N LEU A 33 0.90 4.50 2.35
CA LEU A 33 1.32 4.50 0.95
C LEU A 33 2.84 4.66 0.76
N ASN A 34 3.55 5.35 1.66
CA ASN A 34 5.02 5.38 1.62
C ASN A 34 5.63 4.08 2.15
N ASP A 35 5.03 3.51 3.19
CA ASP A 35 5.44 2.22 3.74
C ASP A 35 5.25 1.12 2.70
N LEU A 36 4.15 1.16 1.94
CA LEU A 36 3.91 0.28 0.80
C LEU A 36 5.03 0.36 -0.25
N LEU A 37 5.44 1.56 -0.66
CA LEU A 37 6.57 1.74 -1.57
C LEU A 37 7.84 1.09 -1.01
N LYS A 38 8.13 1.30 0.27
CA LYS A 38 9.31 0.72 0.91
C LYS A 38 9.26 -0.81 0.96
N ILE A 39 8.09 -1.38 1.23
CA ILE A 39 7.88 -2.83 1.24
C ILE A 39 8.12 -3.43 -0.15
N LEU A 40 7.59 -2.81 -1.21
CA LEU A 40 7.78 -3.28 -2.58
C LEU A 40 9.23 -3.11 -3.05
N ASP A 41 9.91 -2.03 -2.66
CA ASP A 41 11.35 -1.88 -2.90
C ASP A 41 12.15 -3.02 -2.25
N CYS A 42 11.81 -3.39 -1.00
CA CYS A 42 12.47 -4.48 -0.29
C CYS A 42 12.10 -5.88 -0.84
N LYS A 43 10.87 -6.07 -1.34
CA LYS A 43 10.49 -7.27 -2.11
C LYS A 43 11.44 -7.47 -3.30
N GLU A 44 11.68 -6.43 -4.09
CA GLU A 44 12.53 -6.54 -5.27
C GLU A 44 14.02 -6.67 -4.93
N ALA A 45 14.52 -5.77 -4.08
CA ALA A 45 15.95 -5.68 -3.76
C ALA A 45 16.43 -6.80 -2.82
N MET A 46 15.59 -7.24 -1.88
CA MET A 46 15.96 -8.19 -0.82
C MET A 46 15.22 -9.53 -0.91
N LYS A 47 14.37 -9.72 -1.94
CA LYS A 47 13.58 -10.94 -2.15
C LYS A 47 12.68 -11.31 -0.97
N GLN A 48 12.16 -10.30 -0.28
CA GLN A 48 11.18 -10.48 0.78
C GLN A 48 9.85 -11.00 0.22
N ILE A 49 9.15 -11.79 1.02
CA ILE A 49 7.80 -12.24 0.71
C ILE A 49 6.83 -11.13 1.12
N VAL A 50 5.92 -10.75 0.22
CA VAL A 50 4.85 -9.79 0.52
C VAL A 50 3.52 -10.51 0.43
N LEU A 51 2.72 -10.38 1.49
CA LEU A 51 1.40 -10.99 1.62
C LEU A 51 0.34 -9.89 1.78
N PRO A 52 -0.40 -9.53 0.73
CA PRO A 52 -1.54 -8.66 0.87
C PRO A 52 -2.71 -9.39 1.54
N ILE A 53 -3.42 -8.66 2.40
CA ILE A 53 -4.65 -9.06 3.06
C ILE A 53 -5.69 -8.00 2.70
N PHE A 54 -6.68 -8.34 1.89
CA PHE A 54 -7.77 -7.47 1.48
C PHE A 54 -8.88 -7.60 2.51
N TYR A 55 -9.02 -6.60 3.37
CA TYR A 55 -9.98 -6.61 4.45
C TYR A 55 -11.17 -5.72 4.10
N ASP A 56 -12.35 -6.35 3.96
CA ASP A 56 -13.61 -5.70 3.60
C ASP A 56 -13.50 -4.81 2.34
N VAL A 57 -12.69 -5.26 1.37
CA VAL A 57 -12.47 -4.57 0.11
C VAL A 57 -12.18 -5.57 -1.00
N ASP A 58 -12.74 -5.30 -2.17
CA ASP A 58 -12.53 -6.11 -3.36
C ASP A 58 -11.12 -5.84 -3.94
N PRO A 59 -10.28 -6.87 -4.17
CA PRO A 59 -8.97 -6.67 -4.78
C PRO A 59 -8.99 -5.89 -6.11
N PRO A 60 -9.99 -6.04 -7.00
CA PRO A 60 -10.13 -5.21 -8.20
C PRO A 60 -10.26 -3.70 -7.92
N GLU A 61 -10.91 -3.30 -6.81
CA GLU A 61 -11.03 -1.90 -6.42
C GLU A 61 -9.69 -1.30 -6.04
N ILE A 62 -8.89 -2.06 -5.28
CA ILE A 62 -7.51 -1.66 -4.96
C ILE A 62 -6.64 -1.63 -6.22
N ARG A 63 -6.72 -2.66 -7.07
CA ARG A 63 -5.89 -2.81 -8.27
C ARG A 63 -6.08 -1.69 -9.26
N HIS A 64 -7.33 -1.27 -9.46
CA HIS A 64 -7.69 -0.28 -10.46
C HIS A 64 -8.02 1.09 -9.88
N GLN A 65 -7.97 1.23 -8.55
CA GLN A 65 -8.34 2.42 -7.80
C GLN A 65 -9.74 2.90 -8.21
N LYS A 66 -10.72 2.01 -8.04
CA LYS A 66 -12.14 2.20 -8.38
C LYS A 66 -13.01 1.95 -7.15
N GLY A 67 -14.33 2.17 -7.28
CA GLY A 67 -15.27 2.02 -6.16
C GLY A 67 -14.95 3.02 -5.05
N ASP A 68 -15.33 2.67 -3.83
CA ASP A 68 -15.19 3.52 -2.65
C ASP A 68 -13.70 3.78 -2.32
N PHE A 69 -12.84 2.79 -2.61
CA PHE A 69 -11.39 2.96 -2.50
C PHE A 69 -10.86 4.02 -3.49
N GLY A 70 -11.36 4.00 -4.73
CA GLY A 70 -10.99 4.97 -5.76
C GLY A 70 -11.37 6.39 -5.39
N GLU A 71 -12.59 6.60 -4.87
CA GLU A 71 -13.05 7.91 -4.41
C GLU A 71 -12.16 8.44 -3.26
N SER A 72 -11.80 7.58 -2.32
CA SER A 72 -10.87 7.90 -1.23
C SER A 72 -9.47 8.27 -1.75
N PHE A 73 -8.96 7.55 -2.76
CA PHE A 73 -7.67 7.81 -3.38
C PHE A 73 -7.63 9.12 -4.18
N ASP A 74 -8.69 9.42 -4.93
CA ASP A 74 -8.81 10.69 -5.67
C ASP A 74 -8.93 11.88 -4.71
N SER A 75 -9.69 11.75 -3.61
CA SER A 75 -9.76 12.77 -2.55
C SER A 75 -8.40 13.05 -1.90
N LEU A 76 -7.55 12.04 -1.77
CA LEU A 76 -6.17 12.23 -1.33
C LEU A 76 -5.36 13.04 -2.35
N GLY A 77 -5.54 12.76 -3.65
CA GLY A 77 -4.91 13.46 -4.76
C GLY A 77 -5.25 14.95 -4.80
N ASP A 78 -6.52 15.32 -4.62
CA ASP A 78 -6.96 16.72 -4.57
C ASP A 78 -6.25 17.52 -3.46
N LYS A 79 -5.91 16.84 -2.36
CA LYS A 79 -5.20 17.43 -1.20
C LYS A 79 -3.67 17.40 -1.37
N LEU A 80 -3.13 16.76 -2.41
CA LEU A 80 -1.70 16.58 -2.62
C LEU A 80 -1.26 17.16 -3.98
N ILE A 81 -0.48 18.24 -3.95
CA ILE A 81 0.09 18.86 -5.15
C ILE A 81 1.38 18.11 -5.59
N ASP A 82 1.30 16.79 -5.73
CA ASP A 82 2.43 15.95 -6.17
C ASP A 82 1.94 14.79 -7.05
N ASN A 83 1.74 15.11 -8.33
CA ASN A 83 1.27 14.15 -9.34
C ASN A 83 2.23 12.97 -9.53
N VAL A 84 3.54 13.19 -9.37
CA VAL A 84 4.55 12.13 -9.51
C VAL A 84 4.38 11.11 -8.39
N LYS A 85 4.14 11.59 -7.16
CA LYS A 85 3.90 10.72 -6.01
C LYS A 85 2.60 9.95 -6.15
N MET A 86 1.53 10.58 -6.64
CA MET A 86 0.26 9.91 -6.93
C MET A 86 0.44 8.76 -7.92
N LEU A 87 1.21 8.96 -9.00
CA LEU A 87 1.50 7.90 -9.97
C LEU A 87 2.28 6.74 -9.35
N LYS A 88 3.26 7.03 -8.47
CA LYS A 88 4.01 5.98 -7.75
C LYS A 88 3.10 5.16 -6.84
N TRP A 89 2.24 5.82 -6.08
CA TRP A 89 1.29 5.13 -5.20
C TRP A 89 0.28 4.29 -5.98
N LYS A 90 -0.20 4.81 -7.13
CA LYS A 90 -1.07 4.06 -8.03
C LYS A 90 -0.41 2.76 -8.49
N ALA A 91 0.82 2.83 -8.99
CA ALA A 91 1.57 1.66 -9.42
C ALA A 91 1.84 0.68 -8.26
N ALA A 92 2.12 1.19 -7.07
CA ALA A 92 2.36 0.36 -5.89
C ALA A 92 1.11 -0.41 -5.44
N LEU A 93 -0.06 0.24 -5.47
CA LEU A 93 -1.34 -0.41 -5.15
C LEU A 93 -1.71 -1.47 -6.19
N GLU A 94 -1.48 -1.17 -7.47
CA GLU A 94 -1.66 -2.14 -8.55
C GLU A 94 -0.73 -3.36 -8.38
N GLU A 95 0.56 -3.15 -8.11
CA GLU A 95 1.51 -4.23 -7.86
C GLU A 95 1.09 -5.08 -6.66
N ALA A 96 0.78 -4.45 -5.53
CA ALA A 96 0.36 -5.16 -4.32
C ALA A 96 -0.92 -5.97 -4.54
N ALA A 97 -1.91 -5.42 -5.26
CA ALA A 97 -3.15 -6.12 -5.58
C ALA A 97 -3.00 -7.21 -6.66
N ASN A 98 -1.84 -7.30 -7.32
CA ASN A 98 -1.49 -8.38 -8.25
C ASN A 98 -0.75 -9.54 -7.55
N LEU A 99 -0.36 -9.39 -6.28
CA LEU A 99 0.24 -10.47 -5.50
C LEU A 99 -0.85 -11.43 -4.97
N SER A 100 -0.50 -12.70 -4.82
CA SER A 100 -1.36 -13.66 -4.14
C SER A 100 -1.52 -13.29 -2.67
N GLY A 101 -2.77 -13.17 -2.22
CA GLY A 101 -3.12 -12.72 -0.87
C GLY A 101 -4.33 -13.43 -0.30
N PHE A 102 -4.85 -12.85 0.79
CA PHE A 102 -6.04 -13.32 1.48
C PHE A 102 -7.14 -12.28 1.42
N GLU A 103 -8.36 -12.69 1.11
CA GLU A 103 -9.55 -11.86 1.23
C GLU A 103 -10.22 -12.18 2.58
N LEU A 104 -10.43 -11.15 3.39
CA LEU A 104 -11.06 -11.21 4.71
C LEU A 104 -12.23 -10.22 4.71
N GLY A 105 -13.37 -10.67 4.20
CA GLY A 105 -14.61 -9.91 4.06
C GLY A 105 -15.75 -10.88 3.70
N ASN A 106 -17.00 -10.43 3.80
CA ASN A 106 -18.17 -11.28 3.49
C ASN A 106 -18.56 -11.22 2.02
#